data_AF-A0A9Q3UJ63-F1
#
_entry.id   AF-A0A9Q3UJ63-F1
#
_cell.length_a   1.000
_cell.length_b   1.000
_cell.length_c   1.000
_cell.angle_alpha   90.00
_cell.angle_beta   90.00
_cell.angle_gamma   90.00
#
_symmetry.space_group_name_H-M   'P 1'
#
loop_
_entity.id
_entity.type
_entity.pdbx_description
1 polymer ?
#
loop_
_entity_poly.entity_id
_entity_poly.type
_entity_poly.pdbx_seq_one_letter_code
_entity_poly.pdbx_strand_id
1 'polypeptide(L)'
;MLVDVTQDGSGFASYDNEIVSGFLTGFVETCSVYVFYGDKGYCIAHDTGQICISDIVSMAKKCGNIKSAYYCTNENVITAHMKSLHKERRGKLKNLIKPKNGIKKCDLPQGNLAVLKGGEVLSEDKDIFALKVDLTSDPEKEKRRCINLVNNLFHPTNQQSIPLDVQYSNGECFTELPQVLYSLEYMEKIASSKALAGDNDFKHTLDRAKLLKVIG
;
A
#
# COMPACT_ATOMS: atom_id res chain seq x y z
N MET A 1 10.15 13.82 -9.85
CA MET A 1 8.76 13.78 -9.33
C MET A 1 8.64 12.78 -8.20
N LEU A 2 7.72 13.05 -7.27
CA LEU A 2 7.33 12.17 -6.18
C LEU A 2 6.00 11.50 -6.55
N VAL A 3 6.01 10.17 -6.65
CA VAL A 3 4.86 9.39 -7.13
C VAL A 3 3.97 8.99 -5.96
N ASP A 4 2.71 9.41 -5.97
CA ASP A 4 1.71 8.99 -4.99
C ASP A 4 1.29 7.53 -5.22
N VAL A 5 1.35 6.74 -4.16
CA VAL A 5 0.94 5.33 -4.09
C VAL A 5 -0.15 5.21 -3.05
N THR A 6 -1.30 4.67 -3.45
CA THR A 6 -2.45 4.56 -2.55
C THR A 6 -2.40 3.28 -1.71
N GLN A 7 -3.35 3.13 -0.78
CA GLN A 7 -3.55 1.89 -0.02
C GLN A 7 -3.67 0.67 -0.96
N ASP A 8 -3.08 -0.44 -0.51
CA ASP A 8 -2.81 -1.68 -1.27
C ASP A 8 -1.90 -1.55 -2.49
N GLY A 9 -1.46 -0.33 -2.75
CA GLY A 9 -0.59 0.01 -3.84
C GLY A 9 0.88 -0.30 -3.58
N SER A 10 1.61 -0.44 -4.67
CA SER A 10 3.06 -0.45 -4.67
C SER A 10 3.66 0.35 -5.82
N GLY A 11 4.80 0.97 -5.54
CA GLY A 11 5.65 1.63 -6.53
C GLY A 11 7.06 1.04 -6.52
N PHE A 12 7.66 0.89 -7.70
CA PHE A 12 9.07 0.54 -7.88
C PHE A 12 9.76 1.49 -8.86
N ALA A 13 10.98 1.92 -8.52
CA ALA A 13 11.84 2.68 -9.40
C ALA A 13 13.28 2.14 -9.34
N SER A 14 13.91 2.00 -10.51
CA SER A 14 15.35 1.74 -10.59
C SER A 14 16.15 3.01 -10.24
N TYR A 15 17.40 2.84 -9.80
CA TYR A 15 18.27 4.00 -9.55
C TYR A 15 18.67 4.73 -10.82
N ASP A 16 18.56 4.09 -11.98
CA ASP A 16 18.84 4.72 -13.28
C ASP A 16 17.65 5.56 -13.78
N ASN A 17 16.48 5.47 -13.14
CA ASN A 17 15.34 6.33 -13.46
C ASN A 17 15.59 7.76 -12.94
N GLU A 18 15.76 8.71 -13.84
CA GLU A 18 16.03 10.12 -13.52
C GLU A 18 14.75 10.92 -13.19
N ILE A 19 13.58 10.41 -13.58
CA ILE A 19 12.30 11.11 -13.44
C ILE A 19 11.77 10.94 -12.01
N VAL A 20 11.87 9.74 -11.44
CA VAL A 20 11.30 9.41 -10.12
C VAL A 20 12.29 9.73 -9.00
N SER A 21 11.96 10.77 -8.24
CA SER A 21 12.72 11.22 -7.07
C SER A 21 12.34 10.45 -5.81
N GLY A 22 11.17 9.81 -5.79
CA GLY A 22 10.67 9.04 -4.66
C GLY A 22 9.21 8.59 -4.80
N PHE A 23 8.68 8.00 -3.74
CA PHE A 23 7.25 7.70 -3.59
C PHE A 23 6.66 8.42 -2.38
N LEU A 24 5.37 8.74 -2.45
CA LEU A 24 4.55 9.28 -1.37
C LEU A 24 3.41 8.32 -1.10
N THR A 25 3.00 8.18 0.16
CA THR A 25 1.72 7.60 0.54
C THR A 25 1.18 8.34 1.75
N GLY A 26 -0.14 8.40 1.88
CA GLY A 26 -0.82 9.05 3.00
C GLY A 26 -1.95 8.20 3.57
N PHE A 27 -2.61 8.76 4.59
CA PHE A 27 -3.75 8.15 5.29
C PHE A 27 -3.42 6.79 5.91
N VAL A 28 -2.18 6.60 6.37
CA VAL A 28 -1.78 5.39 7.09
C VAL A 28 -2.33 5.47 8.52
N GLU A 29 -3.44 4.80 8.75
CA GLU A 29 -4.07 4.70 10.08
C GLU A 29 -3.69 3.38 10.75
N THR A 30 -4.23 2.26 10.25
CA THR A 30 -4.04 0.93 10.82
C THR A 30 -3.12 0.03 9.99
N CYS A 31 -2.79 0.47 8.77
CA CYS A 31 -1.95 -0.24 7.81
C CYS A 31 -0.46 -0.22 8.20
N SER A 32 0.35 -1.06 7.55
CA SER A 32 1.81 -0.97 7.60
C SER A 32 2.35 -0.70 6.20
N VAL A 33 3.23 0.29 6.08
CA VAL A 33 3.94 0.56 4.82
C VAL A 33 5.32 -0.05 4.88
N TYR A 34 5.66 -0.86 3.88
CA TYR A 34 6.99 -1.44 3.73
C TYR A 34 7.78 -0.70 2.66
N VAL A 35 9.06 -0.45 2.95
CA VAL A 35 9.98 0.22 2.04
C VAL A 35 11.23 -0.65 1.90
N PHE A 36 11.68 -0.88 0.68
CA PHE A 36 12.87 -1.69 0.42
C PHE A 36 13.83 -0.94 -0.50
N TYR A 37 15.06 -0.76 -0.06
CA TYR A 37 16.17 -0.21 -0.85
C TYR A 37 17.18 -1.32 -1.13
N GLY A 38 17.42 -1.58 -2.41
CA GLY A 38 18.35 -2.61 -2.86
C GLY A 38 19.59 -2.04 -3.55
N ASP A 39 20.20 -2.84 -4.43
CA ASP A 39 21.30 -2.41 -5.28
C ASP A 39 20.83 -1.91 -6.66
N LYS A 40 19.66 -2.35 -7.13
CA LYS A 40 19.10 -1.96 -8.44
C LYS A 40 18.07 -0.84 -8.36
N GLY A 41 17.43 -0.66 -7.21
CA GLY A 41 16.38 0.32 -7.05
C GLY A 41 15.73 0.26 -5.69
N TYR A 42 14.54 0.85 -5.61
CA TYR A 42 13.76 0.95 -4.39
C TYR A 42 12.27 0.79 -4.68
N CYS A 43 11.54 0.29 -3.69
CA CYS A 43 10.09 0.15 -3.76
C CYS A 43 9.40 0.45 -2.43
N ILE A 44 8.12 0.77 -2.55
CA ILE A 44 7.17 0.98 -1.46
C ILE A 44 6.00 0.02 -1.65
N ALA A 45 5.44 -0.51 -0.56
CA ALA A 45 4.19 -1.27 -0.54
C ALA A 45 3.33 -0.81 0.64
N HIS A 46 2.14 -0.28 0.37
CA HIS A 46 1.19 0.15 1.39
C HIS A 46 0.27 -1.03 1.73
N ASP A 47 0.54 -1.72 2.83
CA ASP A 47 -0.09 -3.00 3.16
C ASP A 47 -1.13 -2.90 4.27
N THR A 48 -2.38 -3.18 3.91
CA THR A 48 -3.53 -3.32 4.84
C THR A 48 -3.46 -4.55 5.73
N GLY A 49 -2.54 -5.48 5.44
CA GLY A 49 -2.46 -6.79 6.08
C GLY A 49 -3.21 -7.89 5.33
N GLN A 50 -3.97 -7.57 4.28
CA GLN A 50 -4.64 -8.55 3.42
C GLN A 50 -3.87 -8.88 2.13
N ILE A 51 -2.82 -8.13 1.80
CA ILE A 51 -2.04 -8.37 0.59
C ILE A 51 -1.32 -9.72 0.66
N CYS A 52 -1.13 -10.37 -0.49
CA CYS A 52 -0.31 -11.56 -0.59
C CYS A 52 1.15 -11.25 -0.25
N ILE A 53 1.70 -11.93 0.77
CA ILE A 53 3.11 -11.78 1.17
C ILE A 53 4.05 -12.07 -0.01
N SER A 54 3.70 -13.04 -0.86
CA SER A 54 4.54 -13.44 -1.99
C SER A 54 4.69 -12.33 -3.04
N ASP A 55 3.67 -11.46 -3.19
CA ASP A 55 3.71 -10.32 -4.10
C ASP A 55 4.59 -9.21 -3.55
N ILE A 56 4.49 -8.90 -2.25
CA ILE A 56 5.38 -7.94 -1.58
C ILE A 56 6.84 -8.42 -1.69
N VAL A 57 7.09 -9.71 -1.49
CA VAL A 57 8.44 -10.30 -1.66
C VAL A 57 8.91 -10.18 -3.10
N SER A 58 8.04 -10.46 -4.07
CA SER A 58 8.35 -10.34 -5.50
C SER A 58 8.68 -8.90 -5.88
N MET A 59 7.95 -7.94 -5.32
CA MET A 59 8.24 -6.52 -5.49
C MET A 59 9.59 -6.13 -4.88
N ALA A 60 9.86 -6.54 -3.64
CA ALA A 60 11.15 -6.29 -2.99
C ALA A 60 12.32 -6.87 -3.80
N LYS A 61 12.15 -8.07 -4.38
CA LYS A 61 13.18 -8.70 -5.23
C LYS A 61 13.51 -7.90 -6.49
N LYS A 62 12.60 -7.04 -7.00
CA LYS A 62 12.92 -6.14 -8.12
C LYS A 62 14.03 -5.15 -7.77
N CYS A 63 14.17 -4.79 -6.49
CA CYS A 63 15.24 -3.92 -6.00
C CYS A 63 16.61 -4.62 -5.96
N GLY A 64 16.68 -5.94 -6.21
CA GLY A 64 17.90 -6.74 -6.12
C GLY A 64 18.26 -7.08 -4.66
N ASN A 65 19.53 -6.95 -4.28
CA ASN A 65 19.97 -7.28 -2.92
C ASN A 65 19.55 -6.17 -1.94
N ILE A 66 18.61 -6.48 -1.04
CA ILE A 66 18.08 -5.49 -0.10
C ILE A 66 19.11 -5.06 0.95
N LYS A 67 19.54 -3.80 0.88
CA LYS A 67 20.53 -3.16 1.77
C LYS A 67 19.87 -2.59 3.02
N SER A 68 18.71 -1.96 2.85
CA SER A 68 17.90 -1.43 3.95
C SER A 68 16.42 -1.66 3.65
N ALA A 69 15.67 -1.85 4.73
CA ALA A 69 14.22 -2.00 4.67
C ALA A 69 13.60 -1.29 5.86
N TYR A 70 12.39 -0.76 5.67
CA TYR A 70 11.61 -0.09 6.69
C TYR A 70 10.23 -0.71 6.78
N TYR A 71 9.67 -0.72 7.98
CA TYR A 71 8.23 -0.86 8.19
C TYR A 71 7.77 0.40 8.93
N CYS A 72 6.74 1.02 8.38
CA CYS A 72 6.21 2.28 8.85
C CYS A 72 4.77 2.08 9.30
N THR A 73 4.42 2.56 10.49
CA THR A 73 3.08 2.43 11.07
C THR A 73 2.75 3.69 11.87
N ASN A 74 1.47 4.02 12.01
CA ASN A 74 1.03 5.13 12.86
C ASN A 74 0.82 4.64 14.30
N GLU A 75 1.77 4.90 15.19
CA GLU A 75 1.73 4.42 16.57
C GLU A 75 0.58 5.01 17.41
N ASN A 76 0.01 6.13 16.98
CA ASN A 76 -1.11 6.80 17.66
C ASN A 76 -2.45 6.10 17.42
N VAL A 77 -2.57 5.31 16.35
CA VAL A 77 -3.83 4.68 15.93
C VAL A 77 -3.81 3.17 16.13
N ILE A 78 -2.67 2.51 15.93
CA ILE A 78 -2.59 1.05 15.97
C ILE A 78 -2.77 0.49 17.40
N THR A 79 -3.68 -0.47 17.53
CA THR A 79 -3.90 -1.18 18.81
C THR A 79 -2.81 -2.21 19.10
N ALA A 80 -2.71 -2.69 20.35
CA ALA A 80 -1.77 -3.74 20.73
C ALA A 80 -1.98 -5.05 19.92
N HIS A 81 -3.23 -5.38 19.61
CA HIS A 81 -3.56 -6.54 18.76
C HIS A 81 -3.00 -6.36 17.35
N MET A 82 -3.23 -5.20 16.73
CA MET A 82 -2.71 -4.88 15.40
C MET A 82 -1.17 -4.89 15.37
N LYS A 83 -0.51 -4.36 16.41
CA LYS A 83 0.96 -4.42 16.55
C LYS A 83 1.47 -5.87 16.53
N SER A 84 0.75 -6.80 17.15
CA SER A 84 1.09 -8.23 17.14
C SER A 84 0.98 -8.84 15.74
N LEU A 85 -0.13 -8.58 15.03
CA LEU A 85 -0.35 -9.05 13.66
C LEU A 85 0.73 -8.52 12.70
N HIS A 86 1.02 -7.22 12.78
CA HIS A 86 2.08 -6.58 12.00
C HIS A 86 3.47 -7.14 12.32
N LYS A 87 3.73 -7.50 13.58
CA LYS A 87 4.99 -8.15 13.99
C LYS A 87 5.15 -9.53 13.38
N GLU A 88 4.11 -10.36 13.40
CA GLU A 88 4.13 -11.69 12.78
C GLU A 88 4.38 -11.58 11.26
N ARG A 89 3.63 -10.71 10.60
CA ARG A 89 3.71 -10.48 9.16
C ARG A 89 5.07 -9.94 8.74
N ARG A 90 5.62 -8.96 9.47
CA ARG A 90 7.00 -8.48 9.30
C ARG A 90 8.03 -9.59 9.50
N GLY A 91 7.81 -10.50 10.45
CA GLY A 91 8.67 -11.67 10.66
C GLY A 91 8.75 -12.56 9.42
N LYS A 92 7.59 -12.87 8.82
CA LYS A 92 7.49 -13.62 7.56
C LYS A 92 8.25 -12.90 6.42
N LEU A 93 7.99 -11.60 6.23
CA LEU A 93 8.69 -10.79 5.22
C LEU A 93 10.20 -10.78 5.44
N LYS A 94 10.67 -10.55 6.67
CA LYS A 94 12.10 -10.55 7.02
C LYS A 94 12.77 -11.88 6.66
N ASN A 95 12.11 -13.02 6.92
CA ASN A 95 12.66 -14.33 6.64
C ASN A 95 12.76 -14.64 5.14
N LEU A 96 11.80 -14.15 4.35
CA LEU A 96 11.74 -14.36 2.91
C LEU A 96 12.67 -13.40 2.13
N ILE A 97 12.77 -12.14 2.57
CA ILE A 97 13.55 -11.09 1.89
C ILE A 97 15.01 -11.08 2.37
N LYS A 98 15.26 -11.42 3.65
CA LYS A 98 16.58 -11.43 4.29
C LYS A 98 17.38 -10.13 4.09
N PRO A 99 16.80 -8.95 4.44
CA PRO A 99 17.51 -7.69 4.29
C PRO A 99 18.76 -7.64 5.17
N LYS A 100 19.87 -7.12 4.63
CA LYS A 100 21.20 -7.14 5.28
C LYS A 100 21.19 -6.59 6.71
N ASN A 101 20.44 -5.52 6.95
CA ASN A 101 20.37 -4.83 8.23
C ASN A 101 19.03 -5.02 8.95
N GLY A 102 18.27 -6.07 8.62
CA GLY A 102 16.91 -6.24 9.11
C GLY A 102 15.93 -5.22 8.54
N ILE A 103 14.76 -5.10 9.18
CA ILE A 103 13.71 -4.14 8.82
C ILE A 103 13.61 -3.13 9.97
N LYS A 104 13.94 -1.87 9.69
CA LYS A 104 13.92 -0.75 10.66
C LYS A 104 12.50 -0.24 10.85
N LYS A 105 12.19 0.24 12.04
CA LYS A 105 10.91 0.90 12.32
C LYS A 105 10.97 2.36 11.89
N CYS A 106 9.87 2.88 11.36
CA CYS A 106 9.60 4.30 11.21
C CYS A 106 8.19 4.58 11.77
N ASP A 107 8.03 5.63 12.55
CA ASP A 107 6.71 6.04 13.09
C ASP A 107 6.12 7.10 12.17
N LEU A 108 4.81 7.02 11.93
CA LEU A 108 4.05 7.91 11.05
C LEU A 108 3.01 8.68 11.87
N PRO A 109 3.41 9.71 12.65
CA PRO A 109 2.51 10.36 13.59
C PRO A 109 1.27 10.99 12.92
N GLN A 110 1.43 11.51 11.69
CA GLN A 110 0.33 12.08 10.86
C GLN A 110 -0.16 11.11 9.76
N GLY A 111 0.37 9.88 9.70
CA GLY A 111 -0.03 8.89 8.69
C GLY A 111 0.45 9.16 7.26
N ASN A 112 1.41 10.08 7.08
CA ASN A 112 2.03 10.36 5.78
C ASN A 112 3.47 9.86 5.74
N LEU A 113 3.92 9.43 4.57
CA LEU A 113 5.26 8.90 4.36
C LEU A 113 5.77 9.28 2.97
N ALA A 114 6.93 9.90 2.90
CA ALA A 114 7.71 10.03 1.67
C ALA A 114 8.98 9.18 1.74
N VAL A 115 9.31 8.50 0.65
CA VAL A 115 10.53 7.70 0.50
C VAL A 115 11.30 8.21 -0.70
N LEU A 116 12.56 8.58 -0.50
CA LEU A 116 13.36 9.25 -1.53
C LEU A 116 14.40 8.30 -2.13
N LYS A 117 14.76 8.55 -3.39
CA LYS A 117 15.78 7.81 -4.13
C LYS A 117 17.12 7.69 -3.37
N GLY A 118 17.49 8.70 -2.57
CA GLY A 118 18.72 8.72 -1.77
C GLY A 118 18.72 7.77 -0.56
N GLY A 119 17.58 7.17 -0.23
CA GLY A 119 17.42 6.31 0.94
C GLY A 119 16.75 6.98 2.14
N GLU A 120 16.41 8.27 2.03
CA GLU A 120 15.68 8.99 3.06
C GLU A 120 14.23 8.49 3.16
N VAL A 121 13.74 8.45 4.39
CA VAL A 121 12.35 8.11 4.72
C VAL A 121 11.85 9.23 5.64
N LEU A 122 10.90 10.02 5.14
CA LEU A 122 10.34 11.18 5.84
C LEU A 122 8.93 10.84 6.30
N SER A 123 8.65 11.08 7.59
CA SER A 123 7.36 10.77 8.21
C SER A 123 6.64 11.97 8.81
N GLU A 124 7.29 13.14 8.81
CA GLU A 124 6.74 14.39 9.31
C GLU A 124 6.27 15.25 8.14
N ASP A 125 5.02 15.72 8.20
CA ASP A 125 4.40 16.55 7.17
C ASP A 125 5.25 17.78 6.80
N LYS A 126 5.82 18.46 7.80
CA LYS A 126 6.69 19.63 7.57
C LYS A 126 7.89 19.31 6.65
N ASP A 127 8.45 18.10 6.78
CA ASP A 127 9.65 17.69 6.04
C ASP A 127 9.25 17.21 4.64
N ILE A 128 8.10 16.53 4.54
CA ILE A 128 7.50 16.13 3.27
C ILE A 128 7.11 17.35 2.44
N PHE A 129 6.43 18.35 3.03
CA PHE A 129 6.03 19.57 2.32
C PHE A 129 7.20 20.51 2.02
N ALA A 130 8.32 20.37 2.72
CA ALA A 130 9.55 21.08 2.39
C ALA A 130 10.24 20.52 1.13
N LEU A 131 9.86 19.32 0.65
CA LEU A 131 10.35 18.78 -0.61
C LEU A 131 9.86 19.66 -1.76
N LYS A 132 10.77 20.42 -2.36
CA LYS A 132 10.52 21.18 -3.58
C LYS A 132 10.54 20.26 -4.81
N VAL A 133 9.66 19.27 -4.84
CA VAL A 133 9.58 18.23 -5.88
C VAL A 133 8.14 18.13 -6.37
N ASP A 134 7.96 18.05 -7.69
CA ASP A 134 6.63 17.87 -8.29
C ASP A 134 5.98 16.57 -7.83
N LEU A 135 4.70 16.64 -7.49
CA LEU A 135 3.88 15.47 -7.15
C LEU A 135 3.21 14.93 -8.42
N THR A 136 3.22 13.61 -8.57
CA THR A 136 2.40 12.93 -9.58
C THR A 136 1.44 11.96 -8.91
N SER A 137 0.22 11.87 -9.42
CA SER A 137 -0.83 11.01 -8.89
C SER A 137 -1.53 10.31 -10.04
N ASP A 138 -2.04 9.11 -9.78
CA ASP A 138 -2.80 8.34 -10.77
C ASP A 138 -4.01 9.17 -11.24
N PRO A 139 -4.20 9.41 -12.55
CA PRO A 139 -5.38 10.12 -13.06
C PRO A 139 -6.70 9.43 -12.66
N GLU A 140 -6.70 8.12 -12.46
CA GLU A 140 -7.84 7.29 -12.05
C GLU A 140 -7.76 6.90 -10.55
N LYS A 141 -7.00 7.64 -9.76
CA LYS A 141 -6.75 7.41 -8.32
C LYS A 141 -8.00 7.07 -7.52
N GLU A 142 -9.11 7.79 -7.74
CA GLU A 142 -10.36 7.55 -7.02
C GLU A 142 -11.00 6.20 -7.37
N LYS A 143 -10.93 5.77 -8.64
CA LYS A 143 -11.40 4.45 -9.06
C LYS A 143 -10.51 3.36 -8.49
N ARG A 144 -9.19 3.52 -8.57
CA ARG A 144 -8.22 2.56 -7.99
C ARG A 144 -8.43 2.37 -6.50
N ARG A 145 -8.53 3.47 -5.74
CA ARG A 145 -8.84 3.44 -4.30
C ARG A 145 -10.15 2.71 -4.01
N CYS A 146 -11.19 2.97 -4.81
CA CYS A 146 -12.47 2.30 -4.64
C CYS A 146 -12.36 0.79 -4.88
N ILE A 147 -11.63 0.36 -5.92
CA ILE A 147 -11.42 -1.06 -6.21
C ILE A 147 -10.66 -1.74 -5.06
N ASN A 148 -9.56 -1.14 -4.60
CA ASN A 148 -8.78 -1.69 -3.48
C ASN A 148 -9.60 -1.76 -2.19
N LEU A 149 -10.43 -0.74 -1.91
CA LEU A 149 -11.32 -0.74 -0.75
C LEU A 149 -12.37 -1.86 -0.83
N VAL A 150 -13.02 -2.02 -1.99
CA VAL A 150 -13.98 -3.12 -2.23
C VAL A 150 -13.28 -4.46 -2.05
N ASN A 151 -12.12 -4.64 -2.67
CA ASN A 151 -11.35 -5.88 -2.57
C ASN A 151 -11.03 -6.22 -1.11
N ASN A 152 -10.59 -5.26 -0.30
CA ASN A 152 -10.36 -5.46 1.13
C ASN A 152 -11.62 -5.81 1.91
N LEU A 153 -12.67 -5.01 1.75
CA LEU A 153 -13.85 -5.08 2.58
C LEU A 153 -14.61 -6.41 2.37
N PHE A 154 -14.66 -6.88 1.13
CA PHE A 154 -15.32 -8.13 0.75
C PHE A 154 -14.39 -9.35 0.75
N HIS A 155 -13.09 -9.18 1.03
CA HIS A 155 -12.19 -10.31 1.22
C HIS A 155 -12.54 -11.09 2.48
N PRO A 156 -12.47 -12.43 2.47
CA PRO A 156 -12.59 -13.18 3.70
C PRO A 156 -11.48 -12.78 4.68
N THR A 157 -11.85 -12.56 5.93
CA THR A 157 -10.96 -12.01 6.95
C THR A 157 -9.73 -12.89 7.15
N ASN A 158 -8.55 -12.25 7.24
CA ASN A 158 -7.25 -12.88 7.54
C ASN A 158 -6.74 -13.90 6.52
N GLN A 159 -7.25 -13.91 5.29
CA GLN A 159 -6.73 -14.78 4.23
C GLN A 159 -5.38 -14.32 3.68
N GLN A 160 -5.08 -13.01 3.74
CA GLN A 160 -3.80 -12.46 3.27
C GLN A 160 -3.47 -12.84 1.82
N SER A 161 -4.47 -12.79 0.93
CA SER A 161 -4.39 -13.30 -0.43
C SER A 161 -4.83 -12.29 -1.51
N ILE A 162 -5.07 -11.04 -1.15
CA ILE A 162 -5.34 -9.97 -2.12
C ILE A 162 -4.06 -9.72 -2.94
N PRO A 163 -4.12 -9.74 -4.29
CA PRO A 163 -2.97 -9.41 -5.11
C PRO A 163 -2.46 -7.99 -4.84
N LEU A 164 -1.14 -7.79 -4.84
CA LEU A 164 -0.58 -6.45 -4.71
C LEU A 164 -0.91 -5.60 -5.95
N ASP A 165 -1.52 -4.44 -5.74
CA ASP A 165 -1.79 -3.47 -6.80
C ASP A 165 -0.50 -2.72 -7.15
N VAL A 166 0.20 -3.15 -8.20
CA VAL A 166 1.39 -2.45 -8.69
C VAL A 166 0.93 -1.21 -9.44
N GLN A 167 1.04 -0.03 -8.84
CA GLN A 167 0.53 1.24 -9.40
C GLN A 167 1.56 1.95 -10.27
N TYR A 168 2.85 1.76 -9.97
CA TYR A 168 3.93 2.39 -10.69
C TYR A 168 5.15 1.46 -10.78
N SER A 169 5.68 1.21 -11.98
CA SER A 169 6.85 0.34 -12.14
C SER A 169 7.81 0.87 -13.19
N ASN A 170 8.86 1.55 -12.73
CA ASN A 170 10.04 1.96 -13.49
C ASN A 170 9.77 2.61 -14.88
N GLY A 171 8.62 3.24 -15.07
CA GLY A 171 8.21 3.90 -16.32
C GLY A 171 7.88 5.38 -16.10
N GLU A 172 7.17 5.97 -17.05
CA GLU A 172 6.63 7.34 -16.98
C GLU A 172 5.15 7.40 -16.56
N CYS A 173 4.41 6.29 -16.70
CA CYS A 173 2.97 6.25 -16.47
C CYS A 173 2.56 5.26 -15.36
N PHE A 174 1.39 5.50 -14.79
CA PHE A 174 0.71 4.56 -13.90
C PHE A 174 0.23 3.33 -14.68
N THR A 175 0.14 2.19 -13.99
CA THR A 175 -0.35 0.93 -14.55
C THR A 175 -1.87 0.95 -14.75
N GLU A 176 -2.42 -0.10 -15.36
CA GLU A 176 -3.87 -0.29 -15.42
C GLU A 176 -4.48 -0.46 -14.02
N LEU A 177 -5.79 -0.20 -13.93
CA LEU A 177 -6.55 -0.41 -12.70
C LEU A 177 -6.54 -1.89 -12.28
N PRO A 178 -6.49 -2.18 -10.96
CA PRO A 178 -6.61 -3.55 -10.49
C PRO A 178 -8.01 -4.10 -10.80
N GLN A 179 -8.13 -5.42 -10.83
CA GLN A 179 -9.42 -6.07 -11.02
C GLN A 179 -10.20 -6.12 -9.70
N VAL A 180 -11.53 -6.05 -9.79
CA VAL A 180 -12.42 -6.39 -8.68
C VAL A 180 -12.44 -7.90 -8.54
N LEU A 181 -12.11 -8.41 -7.34
CA LEU A 181 -11.89 -9.84 -7.11
C LEU A 181 -13.19 -10.64 -6.93
N TYR A 182 -14.29 -9.95 -6.66
CA TYR A 182 -15.57 -10.56 -6.29
C TYR A 182 -16.68 -10.15 -7.25
N SER A 183 -17.61 -11.06 -7.52
CA SER A 183 -18.79 -10.75 -8.33
C SER A 183 -19.73 -9.80 -7.60
N LEU A 184 -20.49 -9.00 -8.37
CA LEU A 184 -21.49 -8.10 -7.80
C LEU A 184 -22.49 -8.85 -6.90
N GLU A 185 -22.99 -9.99 -7.35
CA GLU A 185 -23.95 -10.82 -6.59
C GLU A 185 -23.39 -11.23 -5.22
N TYR A 186 -22.11 -11.62 -5.16
CA TYR A 186 -21.45 -11.98 -3.90
C TYR A 186 -21.39 -10.77 -2.95
N MET A 187 -20.98 -9.61 -3.47
CA MET A 187 -20.86 -8.39 -2.68
C MET A 187 -22.23 -7.88 -2.20
N GLU A 188 -23.27 -7.94 -3.02
CA GLU A 188 -24.62 -7.56 -2.62
C GLU A 188 -25.17 -8.44 -1.50
N LYS A 189 -24.91 -9.74 -1.57
CA LYS A 189 -25.31 -10.68 -0.51
C LYS A 189 -24.64 -10.34 0.82
N ILE A 190 -23.33 -10.08 0.82
CA ILE A 190 -22.60 -9.69 2.04
C ILE A 190 -23.08 -8.34 2.55
N ALA A 191 -23.19 -7.34 1.67
CA ALA A 191 -23.61 -6.00 2.05
C ALA A 191 -25.00 -6.00 2.69
N SER A 192 -25.94 -6.78 2.15
CA SER A 192 -27.28 -6.93 2.71
C SER A 192 -27.24 -7.59 4.09
N SER A 193 -26.46 -8.66 4.24
CA SER A 193 -26.30 -9.33 5.54
C SER A 193 -25.66 -8.44 6.59
N LYS A 194 -24.69 -7.61 6.21
CA LYS A 194 -23.99 -6.67 7.11
C LYS A 194 -24.87 -5.50 7.52
N ALA A 195 -25.64 -4.95 6.59
CA ALA A 195 -26.60 -3.89 6.88
C ALA A 195 -27.67 -4.34 7.89
N LEU A 196 -28.17 -5.59 7.78
CA LEU A 196 -29.08 -6.17 8.78
C LEU A 196 -28.46 -6.28 10.18
N ALA A 197 -27.13 -6.41 10.26
CA ALA A 197 -26.37 -6.40 11.51
C ALA A 197 -25.97 -4.99 11.98
N GLY A 198 -26.40 -3.93 11.28
CA GLY A 198 -26.11 -2.53 11.60
C GLY A 198 -24.82 -1.98 10.97
N ASP A 199 -24.08 -2.78 10.22
CA ASP A 199 -22.85 -2.39 9.53
C ASP A 199 -23.15 -1.97 8.08
N ASN A 200 -23.22 -0.66 7.85
CA ASN A 200 -23.57 -0.08 6.57
C ASN A 200 -22.36 0.21 5.67
N ASP A 201 -21.14 -0.01 6.14
CA ASP A 201 -19.91 0.34 5.40
C ASP A 201 -19.82 -0.47 4.10
N PHE A 202 -20.26 -1.73 4.13
CA PHE A 202 -20.32 -2.61 2.96
C PHE A 202 -21.27 -2.07 1.89
N LYS A 203 -22.45 -1.59 2.29
CA LYS A 203 -23.44 -1.05 1.36
C LYS A 203 -22.96 0.27 0.76
N HIS A 204 -22.46 1.18 1.59
CA HIS A 204 -21.94 2.47 1.15
C HIS A 204 -20.76 2.31 0.18
N THR A 205 -19.84 1.40 0.49
CA THR A 205 -18.68 1.11 -0.37
C THR A 205 -19.12 0.55 -1.72
N LEU A 206 -20.08 -0.38 -1.73
CA LEU A 206 -20.61 -0.96 -2.96
C LEU A 206 -21.35 0.07 -3.83
N ASP A 207 -22.14 0.96 -3.21
CA ASP A 207 -22.85 2.02 -3.94
C ASP A 207 -21.88 3.03 -4.57
N ARG A 208 -20.81 3.39 -3.85
CA ARG A 208 -19.74 4.23 -4.40
C ARG A 208 -19.06 3.55 -5.60
N ALA A 209 -18.82 2.25 -5.52
CA ALA A 209 -18.20 1.48 -6.58
C ALA A 209 -19.07 1.44 -7.86
N LYS A 210 -20.39 1.30 -7.70
CA LYS A 210 -21.36 1.41 -8.82
C LYS A 210 -21.36 2.82 -9.42
N LEU A 211 -21.37 3.86 -8.58
CA LEU A 211 -21.35 5.25 -9.04
C LEU A 211 -20.09 5.58 -9.86
N LEU A 212 -18.94 5.07 -9.43
CA LEU A 212 -17.66 5.23 -10.13
C LEU A 212 -17.50 4.31 -11.35
N LYS A 213 -18.51 3.47 -11.65
CA LYS A 213 -18.52 2.49 -12.74
C LYS A 213 -17.34 1.52 -12.69
N VAL A 214 -16.89 1.16 -11.48
CA VAL A 214 -15.84 0.14 -11.30
C VAL A 214 -16.43 -1.27 -11.15
N ILE A 215 -17.73 -1.37 -10.86
CA ILE A 215 -18.50 -2.62 -10.75
C ILE A 215 -19.83 -2.41 -11.49
N GLY A 216 -20.23 -3.40 -12.29
CA GLY A 216 -21.47 -3.44 -13.06
C GLY A 216 -22.45 -4.43 -12.50
#